data_AF-A0ABD5GQY1-F1
#
_entry.id   AF-A0ABD5GQY1-F1
#
_cell.length_a   1.000
_cell.length_b   1.000
_cell.length_c   1.000
_cell.angle_alpha   90.00
_cell.angle_beta   90.00
_cell.angle_gamma   90.00
#
_symmetry.space_group_name_H-M   'P 1'
#
loop_
_entity.id
_entity.type
_entity.pdbx_description
1 polymer ?
#
loop_
_entity_poly.entity_id
_entity_poly.type
_entity_poly.pdbx_seq_one_letter_code
_entity_poly.pdbx_strand_id
1 'polypeptide(L)'
;MTRIQDDLFATVNAEWLENAEIPADKPRISAFDELVLKNEKNLAKDLAELSQNLPTDNPELLEAIKFYNKAGDWQAREKADFSAVKNELAKVETLNTFEDFKNNLTQLVFHSQAPLPFSFSVEPDMKDAIHYSLGFSGPGLILPDTTYYNDEHPRKKELLDFWAKNTSEILKTFDVENAEEIAKSALKFDALLVPSANTSEEWAKYAELYHPISTDSFVSKVKNLDLKSLIKDLVKTEPDKVIVYEDRFYESFDSLINEENWSLIKAWMLTKIARGATSFFNEDLRILGGAYGRFLSNVQEARSQEKHQLDLTESYFSQVIGLFYGKKYFGEAGKADVKRMVTA
;
A
#
# COMPACT_ATOMS: atom_id res chain seq x y z
N MET A 1 24.52 5.56 -36.24
CA MET A 1 24.72 4.32 -35.47
C MET A 1 25.84 4.58 -34.47
N THR A 2 25.54 4.55 -33.17
CA THR A 2 26.51 4.77 -32.10
C THR A 2 27.47 3.58 -32.03
N ARG A 3 28.77 3.81 -31.75
CA ARG A 3 29.73 2.71 -31.58
C ARG A 3 29.58 2.13 -30.18
N ILE A 4 29.81 0.82 -30.05
CA ILE A 4 29.69 0.12 -28.77
C ILE A 4 30.67 0.63 -27.71
N GLN A 5 31.81 1.20 -28.12
CA GLN A 5 32.79 1.81 -27.21
C GLN A 5 32.36 3.19 -26.71
N ASP A 6 31.44 3.85 -27.41
CA ASP A 6 30.93 5.18 -27.04
C ASP A 6 29.67 5.06 -26.18
N ASP A 7 28.78 4.12 -26.53
CA ASP A 7 27.55 3.83 -25.78
C ASP A 7 27.11 2.37 -25.99
N LEU A 8 27.46 1.51 -25.03
CA LEU A 8 27.08 0.11 -25.06
C LEU A 8 25.55 -0.07 -25.06
N PHE A 9 24.81 0.74 -24.31
CA PHE A 9 23.36 0.61 -24.17
C PHE A 9 22.65 0.95 -25.46
N ALA A 10 22.96 2.11 -26.05
CA ALA A 10 22.35 2.54 -27.31
C ALA A 10 22.70 1.62 -28.47
N THR A 11 23.93 1.08 -28.53
CA THR A 11 24.32 0.16 -29.60
C THR A 11 23.65 -1.20 -29.48
N VAL A 12 23.62 -1.81 -28.28
CA VAL A 12 23.04 -3.15 -28.10
C VAL A 12 21.51 -3.14 -28.21
N ASN A 13 20.86 -2.08 -27.73
CA ASN A 13 19.41 -1.99 -27.68
C ASN A 13 18.81 -1.16 -28.82
N ALA A 14 19.59 -0.78 -29.84
CA ALA A 14 19.18 0.16 -30.88
C ALA A 14 17.82 -0.21 -31.53
N GLU A 15 17.70 -1.45 -31.99
CA GLU A 15 16.49 -1.95 -32.64
C GLU A 15 15.30 -2.01 -31.66
N TRP A 16 15.54 -2.42 -30.41
CA TRP A 16 14.48 -2.48 -29.41
C TRP A 16 13.99 -1.07 -29.04
N LEU A 17 14.89 -0.10 -28.84
CA LEU A 17 14.54 1.28 -28.52
C LEU A 17 13.76 1.99 -29.63
N GLU A 18 14.00 1.62 -30.89
CA GLU A 18 13.25 2.16 -32.04
C GLU A 18 11.81 1.63 -32.12
N ASN A 19 11.59 0.40 -31.65
CA ASN A 19 10.31 -0.32 -31.81
C ASN A 19 9.50 -0.47 -30.52
N ALA A 20 10.09 -0.20 -29.35
CA ALA A 20 9.43 -0.41 -28.08
C ALA A 20 8.31 0.62 -27.85
N GLU A 21 7.09 0.14 -27.68
CA GLU A 21 5.93 0.94 -27.32
C GLU A 21 5.67 0.81 -25.81
N ILE A 22 5.54 1.94 -25.11
CA ILE A 22 5.08 1.95 -23.71
C ILE A 22 3.55 1.79 -23.73
N PRO A 23 2.99 0.71 -23.16
CA PRO A 23 1.54 0.54 -23.10
C PRO A 23 0.87 1.69 -22.36
N ALA A 24 -0.32 2.11 -22.80
CA ALA A 24 -1.03 3.25 -22.22
C ALA A 24 -1.36 3.07 -20.72
N ASP A 25 -1.41 1.82 -20.24
CA ASP A 25 -1.65 1.44 -18.85
C ASP A 25 -0.36 1.20 -18.03
N LYS A 26 0.81 1.58 -18.56
CA LYS A 26 2.12 1.42 -17.92
C LYS A 26 2.92 2.73 -17.98
N PRO A 27 3.76 3.01 -16.97
CA PRO A 27 4.62 4.20 -16.97
C PRO A 27 5.92 3.99 -17.76
N ARG A 28 6.27 2.73 -18.04
CA ARG A 28 7.51 2.34 -18.73
C ARG A 28 7.35 0.96 -19.37
N ILE A 29 8.25 0.65 -20.29
CA ILE A 29 8.46 -0.70 -20.83
C ILE A 29 9.95 -1.04 -20.77
N SER A 30 10.25 -2.32 -20.58
CA SER A 30 11.60 -2.91 -20.62
C SER A 30 11.45 -4.40 -20.91
N ALA A 31 12.56 -5.09 -21.17
CA ALA A 31 12.57 -6.55 -21.31
C ALA A 31 11.95 -7.27 -20.10
N PHE A 32 12.10 -6.74 -18.89
CA PHE A 32 11.45 -7.30 -17.70
C PHE A 32 9.93 -7.09 -17.71
N ASP A 33 9.46 -5.94 -18.18
CA ASP A 33 8.02 -5.65 -18.25
C ASP A 33 7.35 -6.52 -19.31
N GLU A 34 8.02 -6.81 -20.43
CA GLU A 34 7.53 -7.77 -21.43
C GLU A 34 7.37 -9.18 -20.86
N LEU A 35 8.31 -9.63 -20.02
CA LEU A 35 8.18 -10.90 -19.29
C LEU A 35 7.02 -10.87 -18.30
N VAL A 36 6.85 -9.77 -17.56
CA VAL A 36 5.70 -9.59 -16.65
C VAL A 36 4.39 -9.64 -17.43
N LEU A 37 4.27 -8.94 -18.56
CA LEU A 37 3.06 -8.97 -19.40
C LEU A 37 2.77 -10.37 -19.96
N LYS A 38 3.81 -11.13 -20.32
CA LYS A 38 3.67 -12.52 -20.73
C LYS A 38 3.17 -13.40 -19.58
N ASN A 39 3.71 -13.22 -18.37
CA ASN A 39 3.30 -13.96 -17.18
C ASN A 39 1.87 -13.62 -16.78
N GLU A 40 1.51 -12.34 -16.79
CA GLU A 40 0.16 -11.81 -16.57
C GLU A 40 -0.85 -12.46 -17.53
N LYS A 41 -0.53 -12.52 -18.83
CA LYS A 41 -1.37 -13.19 -19.84
C LYS A 41 -1.53 -14.70 -19.59
N ASN A 42 -0.44 -15.37 -19.22
CA ASN A 42 -0.48 -16.80 -18.89
C ASN A 42 -1.36 -17.06 -17.66
N LEU A 43 -1.18 -16.26 -16.61
CA LEU A 43 -1.97 -16.36 -15.38
C LEU A 43 -3.45 -16.05 -15.61
N ALA A 44 -3.76 -14.97 -16.33
CA ALA A 44 -5.16 -14.61 -16.63
C ALA A 44 -5.87 -15.75 -17.38
N LYS A 45 -5.21 -16.35 -18.37
CA LYS A 45 -5.72 -17.54 -19.07
C LYS A 45 -5.94 -18.70 -18.11
N ASP A 46 -4.94 -19.04 -17.31
CA ASP A 46 -4.98 -20.20 -16.42
C ASP A 46 -6.05 -20.07 -15.33
N LEU A 47 -6.14 -18.90 -14.70
CA LEU A 47 -7.15 -18.64 -13.68
C LEU A 47 -8.55 -18.63 -14.30
N ALA A 48 -8.73 -18.11 -15.52
CA ALA A 48 -10.01 -18.20 -16.23
C ALA A 48 -10.41 -19.65 -16.55
N GLU A 49 -9.46 -20.53 -16.88
CA GLU A 49 -9.72 -21.97 -17.06
C GLU A 49 -10.11 -22.65 -15.73
N LEU A 50 -9.40 -22.34 -14.64
CA LEU A 50 -9.69 -22.84 -13.29
C LEU A 50 -11.02 -22.30 -12.74
N SER A 51 -11.42 -21.09 -13.11
CA SER A 51 -12.73 -20.52 -12.77
C SER A 51 -13.90 -21.37 -13.27
N GLN A 52 -13.74 -22.04 -14.42
CA GLN A 52 -14.74 -22.93 -14.99
C GLN A 52 -14.62 -24.36 -14.44
N ASN A 53 -13.43 -24.75 -13.96
CA ASN A 53 -13.13 -26.08 -13.44
C ASN A 53 -12.39 -25.95 -12.10
N LEU A 54 -13.18 -25.68 -11.06
CA LEU A 54 -12.62 -25.36 -9.74
C LEU A 54 -11.67 -26.45 -9.25
N PRO A 55 -10.48 -26.09 -8.70
CA PRO A 55 -9.57 -27.04 -8.08
C PRO A 55 -10.27 -27.84 -6.97
N THR A 56 -10.04 -29.15 -6.92
CA THR A 56 -10.60 -30.04 -5.89
C THR A 56 -9.54 -30.67 -4.99
N ASP A 57 -8.27 -30.60 -5.40
CA ASP A 57 -7.11 -31.21 -4.76
C ASP A 57 -6.21 -30.19 -4.03
N ASN A 58 -6.54 -28.89 -4.12
CA ASN A 58 -5.79 -27.80 -3.49
C ASN A 58 -6.76 -26.77 -2.89
N PRO A 59 -7.03 -26.83 -1.57
CA PRO A 59 -7.95 -25.91 -0.90
C PRO A 59 -7.55 -24.44 -1.00
N GLU A 60 -6.26 -24.12 -0.90
CA GLU A 60 -5.78 -22.74 -0.97
C GLU A 60 -5.98 -22.16 -2.38
N LEU A 61 -5.68 -22.94 -3.41
CA LEU A 61 -5.92 -22.54 -4.80
C LEU A 61 -7.43 -22.41 -5.08
N LEU A 62 -8.26 -23.30 -4.52
CA LEU A 62 -9.71 -23.16 -4.61
C LEU A 62 -10.21 -21.83 -4.05
N GLU A 63 -9.74 -21.40 -2.88
CA GLU A 63 -10.11 -20.10 -2.31
C GLU A 63 -9.59 -18.92 -3.15
N ALA A 64 -8.37 -19.03 -3.70
CA ALA A 64 -7.84 -18.04 -4.63
C ALA A 64 -8.73 -17.89 -5.88
N ILE A 65 -9.21 -19.00 -6.46
CA ILE A 65 -10.10 -18.98 -7.64
C ILE A 65 -11.49 -18.47 -7.29
N LYS A 66 -12.03 -18.79 -6.10
CA LYS A 66 -13.29 -18.19 -5.63
C LYS A 66 -13.17 -16.68 -5.50
N PHE A 67 -12.05 -16.19 -4.94
CA PHE A 67 -11.78 -14.76 -4.86
C PHE A 67 -11.61 -14.14 -6.25
N TYR A 68 -10.87 -14.79 -7.16
CA TYR A 68 -10.71 -14.35 -8.54
C TYR A 68 -12.07 -14.22 -9.25
N ASN A 69 -12.98 -15.18 -9.08
CA ASN A 69 -14.34 -15.11 -9.62
C ASN A 69 -15.12 -13.93 -9.06
N LYS A 70 -15.03 -13.69 -7.74
CA LYS A 70 -15.70 -12.56 -7.09
C LYS A 70 -15.12 -11.21 -7.56
N ALA A 71 -13.80 -11.12 -7.69
CA ALA A 71 -13.12 -9.93 -8.17
C ALA A 71 -13.47 -9.59 -9.63
N GLY A 72 -13.72 -10.62 -10.46
CA GLY A 72 -14.10 -10.50 -11.87
C GLY A 72 -15.59 -10.41 -12.15
N ASP A 73 -16.45 -10.48 -11.13
CA ASP A 73 -17.89 -10.33 -11.30
C ASP A 73 -18.26 -8.85 -11.44
N TRP A 74 -17.98 -8.28 -12.61
CA TRP A 74 -18.27 -6.89 -12.92
C TRP A 74 -19.76 -6.58 -12.84
N GLN A 75 -20.64 -7.53 -13.19
CA GLN A 75 -22.09 -7.31 -13.06
C GLN A 75 -22.51 -7.13 -11.61
N ALA A 76 -21.94 -7.90 -10.68
CA ALA A 76 -22.18 -7.70 -9.26
C ALA A 76 -21.54 -6.41 -8.75
N ARG A 77 -20.31 -6.08 -9.18
CA ARG A 77 -19.59 -4.86 -8.78
C ARG A 77 -20.30 -3.57 -9.23
N GLU A 78 -20.88 -3.57 -10.43
CA GLU A 78 -21.69 -2.45 -10.94
C GLU A 78 -22.97 -2.22 -10.12
N LYS A 79 -23.49 -3.28 -9.47
CA LYS A 79 -24.71 -3.22 -8.63
C LYS A 79 -24.41 -3.14 -7.14
N ALA A 80 -23.15 -3.20 -6.73
CA ALA A 80 -22.77 -3.24 -5.33
C ALA A 80 -23.13 -1.91 -4.66
N ASP A 81 -23.82 -1.98 -3.53
CA ASP A 81 -24.04 -0.81 -2.68
C ASP A 81 -22.79 -0.50 -1.84
N PHE A 82 -22.75 0.70 -1.28
CA PHE A 82 -21.63 1.18 -0.48
C PHE A 82 -21.78 0.94 1.04
N SER A 83 -22.72 0.09 1.48
CA SER A 83 -23.02 -0.09 2.91
C SER A 83 -21.81 -0.56 3.70
N ALA A 84 -20.98 -1.46 3.14
CA ALA A 84 -19.77 -1.92 3.80
C ALA A 84 -18.78 -0.77 4.08
N VAL A 85 -18.60 0.13 3.11
CA VAL A 85 -17.69 1.29 3.26
C VAL A 85 -18.30 2.32 4.19
N LYS A 86 -19.60 2.60 4.08
CA LYS A 86 -20.31 3.51 4.98
C LYS A 86 -20.23 3.05 6.44
N ASN A 87 -20.31 1.74 6.69
CA ASN A 87 -20.13 1.18 8.02
C ASN A 87 -18.70 1.38 8.56
N GLU A 88 -17.67 1.29 7.71
CA GLU A 88 -16.29 1.58 8.11
C GLU A 88 -16.07 3.08 8.35
N LEU A 89 -16.61 3.95 7.50
CA LEU A 89 -16.57 5.40 7.70
C LEU A 89 -17.26 5.80 9.02
N ALA A 90 -18.43 5.22 9.31
CA ALA A 90 -19.18 5.48 10.54
C ALA A 90 -18.39 5.14 11.82
N LYS A 91 -17.53 4.11 11.78
CA LYS A 91 -16.65 3.77 12.93
C LYS A 91 -15.69 4.90 13.28
N VAL A 92 -15.29 5.73 12.30
CA VAL A 92 -14.44 6.90 12.54
C VAL A 92 -15.28 8.16 12.76
N GLU A 93 -16.38 8.34 12.03
CA GLU A 93 -17.27 9.50 12.19
C GLU A 93 -17.85 9.60 13.60
N THR A 94 -18.12 8.47 14.25
CA THR A 94 -18.64 8.41 15.62
C THR A 94 -17.61 8.72 16.70
N LEU A 95 -16.31 8.76 16.36
CA LEU A 95 -15.25 9.22 17.26
C LEU A 95 -15.27 10.75 17.29
N ASN A 96 -15.97 11.35 18.24
CA ASN A 96 -16.20 12.81 18.26
C ASN A 96 -15.00 13.56 18.85
N THR A 97 -14.28 12.92 19.78
CA THR A 97 -13.16 13.49 20.53
C THR A 97 -11.91 12.66 20.37
N PHE A 98 -10.74 13.23 20.70
CA PHE A 98 -9.51 12.43 20.76
C PHE A 98 -9.60 11.36 21.86
N GLU A 99 -10.35 11.60 22.93
CA GLU A 99 -10.64 10.59 23.95
C GLU A 99 -11.39 9.37 23.39
N ASP A 100 -12.39 9.58 22.51
CA ASP A 100 -13.07 8.47 21.83
C ASP A 100 -12.07 7.64 21.01
N PHE A 101 -11.17 8.32 20.29
CA PHE A 101 -10.11 7.66 19.51
C PHE A 101 -9.19 6.82 20.38
N LYS A 102 -8.69 7.38 21.50
CA LYS A 102 -7.83 6.67 22.46
C LYS A 102 -8.48 5.39 22.96
N ASN A 103 -9.76 5.46 23.31
CA ASN A 103 -10.51 4.33 23.86
C ASN A 103 -10.88 3.26 22.81
N ASN A 104 -10.64 3.52 21.52
CA ASN A 104 -11.00 2.61 20.43
C ASN A 104 -9.79 2.10 19.61
N LEU A 105 -8.55 2.40 19.98
CA LEU A 105 -7.35 2.02 19.20
C LEU A 105 -7.31 0.53 18.85
N THR A 106 -7.47 -0.35 19.84
CA THR A 106 -7.47 -1.82 19.63
C THR A 106 -8.61 -2.27 18.71
N GLN A 107 -9.80 -1.65 18.84
CA GLN A 107 -10.95 -1.96 18.00
C GLN A 107 -10.72 -1.53 16.55
N LEU A 108 -10.10 -0.36 16.34
CA LEU A 108 -9.75 0.11 15.00
C LEU A 108 -8.76 -0.84 14.33
N VAL A 109 -7.73 -1.31 15.04
CA VAL A 109 -6.72 -2.22 14.46
C VAL A 109 -7.28 -3.60 14.12
N PHE A 110 -8.08 -4.21 14.99
CA PHE A 110 -8.55 -5.59 14.76
C PHE A 110 -9.85 -5.68 13.95
N HIS A 111 -10.67 -4.64 13.97
CA HIS A 111 -12.06 -4.72 13.51
C HIS A 111 -12.47 -3.56 12.61
N SER A 112 -11.54 -2.74 12.13
CA SER A 112 -11.83 -1.70 11.14
C SER A 112 -10.80 -1.68 10.01
N GLN A 113 -11.18 -1.04 8.90
CA GLN A 113 -10.27 -0.63 7.83
C GLN A 113 -9.67 0.76 8.07
N ALA A 114 -10.03 1.42 9.17
CA ALA A 114 -9.47 2.70 9.58
C ALA A 114 -8.01 2.54 10.04
N PRO A 115 -7.03 3.19 9.38
CA PRO A 115 -5.66 3.14 9.85
C PRO A 115 -5.47 4.00 11.10
N LEU A 116 -4.51 3.62 11.94
CA LEU A 116 -3.97 4.53 12.95
C LEU A 116 -2.94 5.48 12.28
N PRO A 117 -2.70 6.68 12.83
CA PRO A 117 -1.68 7.61 12.33
C PRO A 117 -0.25 7.20 12.75
N PHE A 118 -0.02 5.89 12.92
CA PHE A 118 1.23 5.20 13.22
C PHE A 118 0.99 3.71 13.03
N SER A 119 2.03 2.89 12.96
CA SER A 119 1.88 1.45 12.80
C SER A 119 2.83 0.64 13.69
N PHE A 120 2.39 -0.57 14.02
CA PHE A 120 3.23 -1.60 14.60
C PHE A 120 3.39 -2.74 13.59
N SER A 121 4.61 -3.25 13.45
CA SER A 121 4.93 -4.41 12.60
C SER A 121 5.59 -5.51 13.42
N VAL A 122 5.47 -6.76 12.97
CA VAL A 122 6.19 -7.90 13.56
C VAL A 122 7.05 -8.51 12.47
N GLU A 123 8.37 -8.44 12.67
CA GLU A 123 9.36 -8.94 11.72
C GLU A 123 10.56 -9.57 12.45
N PRO A 124 11.34 -10.45 11.80
CA PRO A 124 12.57 -10.97 12.37
C PRO A 124 13.49 -9.82 12.82
N ASP A 125 14.07 -9.93 14.01
CA ASP A 125 14.98 -8.90 14.51
C ASP A 125 16.26 -8.87 13.67
N MET A 126 16.61 -7.70 13.14
CA MET A 126 17.80 -7.53 12.30
C MET A 126 19.10 -8.02 12.96
N LYS A 127 19.22 -7.91 14.29
CA LYS A 127 20.40 -8.37 15.06
C LYS A 127 20.21 -9.72 15.73
N ASP A 128 19.01 -10.30 15.66
CA ASP A 128 18.67 -11.60 16.22
C ASP A 128 17.58 -12.30 15.38
N ALA A 129 17.94 -12.68 14.15
CA ALA A 129 16.99 -13.09 13.11
C ALA A 129 16.20 -14.39 13.42
N ILE A 130 16.51 -15.08 14.51
CA ILE A 130 15.73 -16.24 14.99
C ILE A 130 14.53 -15.83 15.87
N HIS A 131 14.53 -14.59 16.38
CA HIS A 131 13.44 -14.03 17.17
C HIS A 131 12.75 -12.90 16.42
N TYR A 132 11.44 -12.72 16.66
CA TYR A 132 10.69 -11.59 16.14
C TYR A 132 10.82 -10.38 17.05
N SER A 133 10.78 -9.19 16.46
CA SER A 133 10.74 -7.90 17.16
C SER A 133 9.48 -7.13 16.76
N LEU A 134 9.04 -6.23 17.66
CA LEU A 134 7.98 -5.27 17.38
C LEU A 134 8.60 -4.00 16.79
N GLY A 135 8.24 -3.65 15.57
CA GLY A 135 8.62 -2.43 14.90
C GLY A 135 7.59 -1.32 15.10
N PHE A 136 8.03 -0.06 15.09
CA PHE A 136 7.18 1.13 15.16
C PHE A 136 7.57 2.14 14.09
N SER A 137 6.58 2.65 13.36
CA SER A 137 6.76 3.68 12.33
C SER A 137 5.65 4.72 12.35
N GLY A 138 5.94 5.87 11.74
CA GLY A 138 4.94 6.87 11.43
C GLY A 138 4.10 6.49 10.21
N PRO A 139 3.13 7.35 9.87
CA PRO A 139 2.32 7.20 8.67
C PRO A 139 3.08 7.74 7.45
N GLY A 140 2.85 7.12 6.28
CA GLY A 140 3.39 7.63 5.02
C GLY A 140 2.75 8.95 4.58
N LEU A 141 3.55 9.74 3.85
CA LEU A 141 3.14 11.01 3.23
C LEU A 141 2.31 10.80 1.95
N ILE A 142 1.63 11.86 1.50
CA ILE A 142 0.87 11.89 0.25
C ILE A 142 1.81 11.92 -0.97
N LEU A 143 2.81 12.80 -0.95
CA LEU A 143 3.79 12.87 -2.04
C LEU A 143 4.85 11.77 -1.88
N PRO A 144 5.47 11.32 -2.98
CA PRO A 144 6.35 10.14 -2.96
C PRO A 144 7.60 10.27 -2.08
N ASP A 145 8.05 11.50 -1.84
CA ASP A 145 9.24 11.77 -1.04
C ASP A 145 9.19 13.18 -0.42
N THR A 146 9.89 13.38 0.69
CA THR A 146 9.99 14.67 1.40
C THR A 146 10.49 15.81 0.52
N THR A 147 11.35 15.56 -0.48
CA THR A 147 11.84 16.57 -1.44
C THR A 147 10.74 17.21 -2.27
N TYR A 148 9.62 16.50 -2.50
CA TYR A 148 8.46 17.05 -3.18
C TYR A 148 7.75 18.13 -2.36
N TYR A 149 7.99 18.19 -1.05
CA TYR A 149 7.42 19.20 -0.16
C TYR A 149 8.24 20.49 -0.10
N ASN A 150 9.35 20.61 -0.84
CA ASN A 150 10.01 21.89 -1.03
C ASN A 150 9.09 22.85 -1.80
N ASP A 151 8.97 24.10 -1.34
CA ASP A 151 8.12 25.13 -1.98
C ASP A 151 8.55 25.44 -3.43
N GLU A 152 9.82 25.19 -3.77
CA GLU A 152 10.36 25.34 -5.13
C GLU A 152 10.11 24.10 -6.01
N HIS A 153 9.62 23.00 -5.45
CA HIS A 153 9.43 21.77 -6.24
C HIS A 153 8.30 21.96 -7.27
N PRO A 154 8.58 21.81 -8.58
CA PRO A 154 7.67 22.26 -9.64
C PRO A 154 6.34 21.49 -9.65
N ARG A 155 6.31 20.26 -9.11
CA ARG A 155 5.10 19.42 -9.07
C ARG A 155 4.37 19.42 -7.72
N LYS A 156 4.87 20.08 -6.67
CA LYS A 156 4.28 20.03 -5.31
C LYS A 156 2.80 20.41 -5.34
N LYS A 157 2.53 21.62 -5.83
CA LYS A 157 1.18 22.20 -5.84
C LYS A 157 0.22 21.37 -6.68
N GLU A 158 0.61 21.05 -7.92
CA GLU A 158 -0.16 20.25 -8.85
C GLU A 158 -0.59 18.91 -8.24
N LEU A 159 0.36 18.18 -7.63
CA LEU A 159 0.09 16.86 -7.06
C LEU A 159 -0.82 16.91 -5.84
N LEU A 160 -0.61 17.86 -4.93
CA LEU A 160 -1.47 18.02 -3.74
C LEU A 160 -2.88 18.50 -4.13
N ASP A 161 -3.00 19.44 -5.07
CA ASP A 161 -4.29 19.90 -5.58
C ASP A 161 -5.07 18.75 -6.23
N PHE A 162 -4.40 17.95 -7.07
CA PHE A 162 -5.03 16.79 -7.71
C PHE A 162 -5.43 15.75 -6.67
N TRP A 163 -4.57 15.46 -5.68
CA TRP A 163 -4.90 14.52 -4.60
C TRP A 163 -6.14 14.97 -3.84
N ALA A 164 -6.25 16.25 -3.48
CA ALA A 164 -7.40 16.78 -2.76
C ALA A 164 -8.67 16.70 -3.59
N LYS A 165 -8.61 17.10 -4.87
CA LYS A 165 -9.76 17.01 -5.79
C LYS A 165 -10.22 15.56 -5.94
N ASN A 166 -9.32 14.65 -6.29
CA ASN A 166 -9.60 13.24 -6.47
C ASN A 166 -10.17 12.59 -5.20
N THR A 167 -9.59 12.89 -4.04
CA THR A 167 -10.07 12.37 -2.75
C THR A 167 -11.44 12.93 -2.38
N SER A 168 -11.71 14.19 -2.67
CA SER A 168 -13.04 14.79 -2.45
C SER A 168 -14.09 14.14 -3.34
N GLU A 169 -13.77 13.84 -4.60
CA GLU A 169 -14.66 13.12 -5.52
C GLU A 169 -14.95 11.70 -5.00
N ILE A 170 -13.93 10.97 -4.53
CA ILE A 170 -14.10 9.63 -3.94
C ILE A 170 -15.02 9.68 -2.70
N LEU A 171 -14.79 10.63 -1.79
CA LEU A 171 -15.61 10.81 -0.60
C LEU A 171 -17.08 11.10 -0.95
N LYS A 172 -17.33 11.94 -1.95
CA LYS A 172 -18.69 12.22 -2.44
C LYS A 172 -19.36 11.00 -3.03
N THR A 173 -18.62 10.12 -3.73
CA THR A 173 -19.18 8.85 -4.22
C THR A 173 -19.71 7.97 -3.08
N PHE A 174 -19.10 8.06 -1.89
CA PHE A 174 -19.57 7.36 -0.70
C PHE A 174 -20.58 8.15 0.15
N ASP A 175 -21.12 9.25 -0.37
CA ASP A 175 -22.05 10.16 0.30
C ASP A 175 -21.50 10.80 1.59
N VAL A 176 -20.17 10.99 1.68
CA VAL A 176 -19.56 11.68 2.82
C VAL A 176 -19.77 13.19 2.68
N GLU A 177 -20.40 13.80 3.69
CA GLU A 177 -20.59 15.25 3.76
C GLU A 177 -19.27 16.00 3.94
N ASN A 178 -19.22 17.26 3.49
CA ASN A 178 -18.04 18.13 3.63
C ASN A 178 -16.75 17.55 3.03
N ALA A 179 -16.87 16.74 1.97
CA ALA A 179 -15.77 16.03 1.33
C ALA A 179 -14.56 16.93 0.99
N GLU A 180 -14.79 18.14 0.48
CA GLU A 180 -13.69 19.08 0.19
C GLU A 180 -12.93 19.51 1.45
N GLU A 181 -13.64 19.77 2.55
CA GLU A 181 -13.01 20.20 3.81
C GLU A 181 -12.29 19.04 4.50
N ILE A 182 -12.81 17.81 4.38
CA ILE A 182 -12.11 16.60 4.84
C ILE A 182 -10.80 16.44 4.07
N ALA A 183 -10.82 16.52 2.73
CA ALA A 183 -9.61 16.40 1.93
C ALA A 183 -8.58 17.50 2.25
N LYS A 184 -9.02 18.75 2.42
CA LYS A 184 -8.14 19.86 2.86
C LYS A 184 -7.57 19.64 4.26
N SER A 185 -8.35 19.09 5.18
CA SER A 185 -7.89 18.82 6.55
C SER A 185 -6.88 17.68 6.58
N ALA A 186 -7.07 16.65 5.75
CA ALA A 186 -6.09 15.59 5.56
C ALA A 186 -4.76 16.11 4.96
N LEU A 187 -4.81 17.06 4.01
CA LEU A 187 -3.60 17.75 3.51
C LEU A 187 -2.87 18.53 4.62
N LYS A 188 -3.61 19.17 5.53
CA LYS A 188 -3.00 19.86 6.69
C LYS A 188 -2.32 18.87 7.61
N PHE A 189 -2.95 17.72 7.90
CA PHE A 189 -2.31 16.67 8.70
C PHE A 189 -1.04 16.14 8.03
N ASP A 190 -1.11 15.85 6.72
CA ASP A 190 0.04 15.43 5.93
C ASP A 190 1.21 16.43 6.02
N ALA A 191 0.93 17.72 5.91
CA ALA A 191 1.95 18.77 6.04
C ALA A 191 2.60 18.82 7.44
N LEU A 192 1.87 18.49 8.52
CA LEU A 192 2.43 18.42 9.87
C LEU A 192 3.43 17.26 10.02
N LEU A 193 3.27 16.18 9.25
CA LEU A 193 4.13 15.00 9.32
C LEU A 193 5.47 15.22 8.63
N VAL A 194 5.53 16.07 7.59
CA VAL A 194 6.70 16.26 6.72
C VAL A 194 8.01 16.48 7.48
N PRO A 195 8.10 17.36 8.51
CA PRO A 195 9.38 17.59 9.22
C PRO A 195 9.88 16.35 9.99
N SER A 196 8.98 15.41 10.28
CA SER A 196 9.26 14.23 11.09
C SER A 196 9.45 12.94 10.27
N ALA A 197 9.07 12.95 8.99
CA ALA A 197 9.20 11.81 8.10
C ALA A 197 10.67 11.59 7.68
N ASN A 198 11.05 10.33 7.50
CA ASN A 198 12.32 9.97 6.87
C ASN A 198 12.33 10.30 5.37
N THR A 199 13.46 10.75 4.83
CA THR A 199 13.66 10.88 3.38
C THR A 199 13.86 9.51 2.73
N SER A 200 13.71 9.42 1.40
CA SER A 200 14.02 8.19 0.67
C SER A 200 15.45 7.71 0.87
N GLU A 201 16.43 8.62 0.99
CA GLU A 201 17.82 8.28 1.26
C GLU A 201 18.03 7.72 2.67
N GLU A 202 17.30 8.22 3.66
CA GLU A 202 17.33 7.68 5.03
C GLU A 202 16.70 6.28 5.05
N TRP A 203 15.54 6.09 4.41
CA TRP A 203 14.91 4.77 4.27
C TRP A 203 15.82 3.75 3.57
N ALA A 204 16.64 4.19 2.62
CA ALA A 204 17.58 3.32 1.91
C ALA A 204 18.74 2.82 2.78
N LYS A 205 19.04 3.50 3.91
CA LYS A 205 20.09 3.09 4.86
C LYS A 205 19.51 2.18 5.94
N TYR A 206 19.01 1.02 5.53
CA TYR A 206 18.26 0.10 6.39
C TYR A 206 18.92 -0.19 7.76
N ALA A 207 20.25 -0.35 7.81
CA ALA A 207 20.97 -0.59 9.07
C ALA A 207 20.91 0.59 10.07
N GLU A 208 20.77 1.82 9.57
CA GLU A 208 20.60 3.04 10.37
C GLU A 208 19.16 3.21 10.86
N LEU A 209 18.18 2.44 10.37
CA LEU A 209 16.80 2.47 10.86
C LEU A 209 16.58 1.60 12.11
N TYR A 210 17.61 0.88 12.56
CA TYR A 210 17.52 -0.02 13.69
C TYR A 210 17.78 0.72 15.01
N HIS A 211 16.73 1.31 15.58
CA HIS A 211 16.78 1.97 16.88
C HIS A 211 15.99 1.19 17.95
N PRO A 212 16.61 0.17 18.58
CA PRO A 212 15.97 -0.60 19.64
C PRO A 212 15.86 0.24 20.91
N ILE A 213 14.65 0.39 21.43
CA ILE A 213 14.36 1.07 22.69
C ILE A 213 13.66 0.07 23.61
N SER A 214 13.98 0.05 24.90
CA SER A 214 13.25 -0.80 25.86
C SER A 214 11.76 -0.43 25.84
N THR A 215 10.86 -1.40 25.94
CA THR A 215 9.41 -1.12 25.86
C THR A 215 8.97 -0.12 26.93
N ASP A 216 9.52 -0.19 28.14
CA ASP A 216 9.24 0.78 29.20
C ASP A 216 9.69 2.20 28.83
N SER A 217 10.90 2.37 28.29
CA SER A 217 11.35 3.68 27.78
C SER A 217 10.46 4.15 26.63
N PHE A 218 10.10 3.24 25.71
CA PHE A 218 9.28 3.52 24.55
C PHE A 218 7.92 4.12 24.95
N VAL A 219 7.18 3.40 25.80
CA VAL A 219 5.85 3.83 26.28
C VAL A 219 5.94 5.03 27.22
N SER A 220 7.05 5.20 27.94
CA SER A 220 7.20 6.35 28.84
C SER A 220 7.36 7.68 28.10
N LYS A 221 7.79 7.69 26.85
CA LYS A 221 7.95 8.91 26.05
C LYS A 221 6.62 9.46 25.54
N VAL A 222 5.73 8.57 25.11
CA VAL A 222 4.42 8.92 24.55
C VAL A 222 3.41 9.07 25.69
N LYS A 223 2.86 10.28 25.84
CA LYS A 223 1.92 10.61 26.93
C LYS A 223 0.49 10.68 26.48
N ASN A 224 0.25 10.94 25.19
CA ASN A 224 -1.10 11.15 24.70
C ASN A 224 -1.87 9.84 24.52
N LEU A 225 -1.20 8.70 24.32
CA LEU A 225 -1.82 7.39 24.15
C LEU A 225 -1.27 6.37 25.16
N ASP A 226 -2.12 5.44 25.62
CA ASP A 226 -1.67 4.27 26.37
C ASP A 226 -1.11 3.20 25.42
N LEU A 227 0.12 3.43 24.94
CA LEU A 227 0.80 2.48 24.07
C LEU A 227 1.11 1.17 24.79
N LYS A 228 1.20 1.15 26.13
CA LYS A 228 1.43 -0.07 26.89
C LYS A 228 0.22 -1.01 26.78
N SER A 229 -0.98 -0.50 27.02
CA SER A 229 -2.20 -1.27 26.86
C SER A 229 -2.40 -1.69 25.41
N LEU A 230 -2.18 -0.77 24.45
CA LEU A 230 -2.31 -1.09 23.02
C LEU A 230 -1.37 -2.22 22.61
N ILE A 231 -0.07 -2.15 22.92
CA ILE A 231 0.88 -3.20 22.58
C ILE A 231 0.45 -4.55 23.19
N LYS A 232 0.10 -4.56 24.47
CA LYS A 232 -0.35 -5.78 25.16
C LYS A 232 -1.60 -6.37 24.51
N ASP A 233 -2.53 -5.54 24.08
CA ASP A 233 -3.72 -5.98 23.36
C ASP A 233 -3.42 -6.51 21.97
N LEU A 234 -2.47 -5.91 21.24
CA LEU A 234 -2.12 -6.30 19.88
C LEU A 234 -1.35 -7.63 19.84
N VAL A 235 -0.29 -7.75 20.64
CA VAL A 235 0.63 -8.89 20.54
C VAL A 235 0.45 -9.95 21.64
N LYS A 236 -0.40 -9.70 22.64
CA LYS A 236 -0.70 -10.61 23.77
C LYS A 236 0.53 -11.04 24.57
N THR A 237 1.60 -10.27 24.48
CA THR A 237 2.87 -10.44 25.20
C THR A 237 3.46 -9.07 25.52
N GLU A 238 4.48 -9.04 26.37
CA GLU A 238 5.24 -7.83 26.70
C GLU A 238 6.62 -7.95 26.05
N PRO A 239 6.85 -7.36 24.87
CA PRO A 239 8.16 -7.42 24.23
C PRO A 239 9.18 -6.65 25.08
N ASP A 240 10.43 -7.10 25.12
CA ASP A 240 11.49 -6.41 25.88
C ASP A 240 11.86 -5.05 25.25
N LYS A 241 11.71 -4.96 23.92
CA LYS A 241 12.08 -3.78 23.13
C LYS A 241 11.15 -3.56 21.94
N VAL A 242 11.13 -2.32 21.48
CA VAL A 242 10.51 -1.87 20.23
C VAL A 242 11.61 -1.32 19.32
N ILE A 243 11.59 -1.67 18.03
CA ILE A 243 12.48 -1.08 17.02
C ILE A 243 11.77 0.13 16.43
N VAL A 244 12.29 1.32 16.68
CA VAL A 244 11.76 2.57 16.11
C VAL A 244 12.44 2.85 14.77
N TYR A 245 11.69 2.88 13.68
CA TYR A 245 12.26 3.15 12.34
C TYR A 245 12.29 4.64 12.00
N GLU A 246 11.45 5.46 12.64
CA GLU A 246 11.32 6.89 12.39
C GLU A 246 11.45 7.68 13.71
N ASP A 247 12.70 7.93 14.12
CA ASP A 247 13.00 8.59 15.39
C ASP A 247 12.36 9.97 15.49
N ARG A 248 12.41 10.78 14.41
CA ARG A 248 11.86 12.13 14.44
C ARG A 248 10.35 12.14 14.63
N PHE A 249 9.64 11.19 14.02
CA PHE A 249 8.21 11.00 14.24
C PHE A 249 7.92 10.55 15.67
N TYR A 250 8.66 9.56 16.17
CA TYR A 250 8.54 9.09 17.55
C TYR A 250 8.79 10.21 18.59
N GLU A 251 9.84 11.02 18.39
CA GLU A 251 10.16 12.16 19.24
C GLU A 251 9.09 13.27 19.19
N SER A 252 8.44 13.44 18.03
CA SER A 252 7.40 14.46 17.80
C SER A 252 5.99 13.94 18.08
N PHE A 253 5.84 12.67 18.51
CA PHE A 253 4.56 11.96 18.54
C PHE A 253 3.46 12.75 19.26
N ASP A 254 3.70 13.19 20.50
CA ASP A 254 2.69 13.90 21.29
C ASP A 254 2.33 15.29 20.72
N SER A 255 3.21 15.89 19.92
CA SER A 255 2.94 17.17 19.23
C SER A 255 2.13 16.99 17.94
N LEU A 256 2.17 15.79 17.36
CA LEU A 256 1.46 15.44 16.13
C LEU A 256 0.11 14.77 16.43
N ILE A 257 0.10 13.84 17.39
CA ILE A 257 -1.05 13.00 17.75
C ILE A 257 -1.61 13.47 19.09
N ASN A 258 -2.52 14.44 19.03
CA ASN A 258 -3.14 15.07 20.20
C ASN A 258 -4.56 15.59 19.90
N GLU A 259 -5.22 16.13 20.93
CA GLU A 259 -6.56 16.71 20.85
C GLU A 259 -6.65 17.88 19.86
N GLU A 260 -5.65 18.76 19.81
CA GLU A 260 -5.67 19.93 18.92
C GLU A 260 -5.69 19.52 17.44
N ASN A 261 -4.94 18.46 17.11
CA ASN A 261 -4.85 17.91 15.75
C ASN A 261 -5.93 16.87 15.44
N TRP A 262 -6.79 16.51 16.40
CA TRP A 262 -7.74 15.40 16.24
C TRP A 262 -8.64 15.56 15.01
N SER A 263 -9.15 16.76 14.75
CA SER A 263 -9.97 17.02 13.56
C SER A 263 -9.24 16.71 12.24
N LEU A 264 -7.93 16.96 12.18
CA LEU A 264 -7.09 16.69 11.01
C LEU A 264 -6.78 15.19 10.88
N ILE A 265 -6.49 14.51 12.00
CA ILE A 265 -6.26 13.07 12.06
C ILE A 265 -7.53 12.32 11.61
N LYS A 266 -8.68 12.68 12.15
CA LYS A 266 -9.98 12.10 11.80
C LYS A 266 -10.26 12.26 10.31
N ALA A 267 -10.02 13.45 9.76
CA ALA A 267 -10.16 13.68 8.32
C ALA A 267 -9.22 12.78 7.50
N TRP A 268 -7.94 12.68 7.89
CA TRP A 268 -6.98 11.78 7.25
C TRP A 268 -7.45 10.31 7.27
N MET A 269 -7.93 9.81 8.42
CA MET A 269 -8.44 8.44 8.54
C MET A 269 -9.61 8.17 7.57
N LEU A 270 -10.57 9.10 7.47
CA LEU A 270 -11.71 8.99 6.55
C LEU A 270 -11.25 8.92 5.09
N THR A 271 -10.26 9.74 4.70
CA THR A 271 -9.70 9.68 3.35
C THR A 271 -9.04 8.33 3.05
N LYS A 272 -8.35 7.73 4.04
CA LYS A 272 -7.68 6.43 3.85
C LYS A 272 -8.68 5.30 3.67
N ILE A 273 -9.77 5.27 4.44
CA ILE A 273 -10.86 4.29 4.28
C ILE A 273 -11.47 4.39 2.89
N ALA A 274 -11.91 5.59 2.51
CA ALA A 274 -12.59 5.82 1.25
C ALA A 274 -11.70 5.47 0.05
N ARG A 275 -10.44 5.93 0.05
CA ARG A 275 -9.47 5.62 -1.01
C ARG A 275 -9.09 4.14 -1.06
N GLY A 276 -8.97 3.47 0.08
CA GLY A 276 -8.64 2.05 0.14
C GLY A 276 -9.75 1.16 -0.45
N ALA A 277 -11.01 1.61 -0.34
CA ALA A 277 -12.17 0.84 -0.78
C ALA A 277 -12.41 0.88 -2.30
N THR A 278 -11.90 1.88 -3.03
CA THR A 278 -12.30 2.13 -4.43
C THR A 278 -12.02 0.97 -5.38
N SER A 279 -11.00 0.15 -5.09
CA SER A 279 -10.57 -0.97 -5.95
C SER A 279 -11.57 -2.14 -6.00
N PHE A 280 -12.54 -2.19 -5.07
CA PHE A 280 -13.48 -3.30 -4.92
C PHE A 280 -14.83 -3.08 -5.62
N PHE A 281 -15.09 -1.89 -6.16
CA PHE A 281 -16.40 -1.49 -6.70
C PHE A 281 -16.40 -1.41 -8.23
N ASN A 282 -17.38 -0.70 -8.80
CA ASN A 282 -17.58 -0.53 -10.23
C ASN A 282 -16.38 0.09 -10.98
N GLU A 283 -16.49 0.07 -12.31
CA GLU A 283 -15.45 0.58 -13.22
C GLU A 283 -15.10 2.05 -12.94
N ASP A 284 -16.10 2.91 -12.80
CA ASP A 284 -15.88 4.35 -12.61
C ASP A 284 -15.12 4.63 -11.32
N LEU A 285 -15.51 3.99 -10.21
CA LEU A 285 -14.89 4.20 -8.92
C LEU A 285 -13.48 3.60 -8.86
N ARG A 286 -13.21 2.45 -9.49
CA ARG A 286 -11.83 1.91 -9.53
C ARG A 286 -10.91 2.85 -10.33
N ILE A 287 -11.40 3.38 -11.46
CA ILE A 287 -10.63 4.30 -12.32
C ILE A 287 -10.35 5.59 -11.56
N LEU A 288 -11.35 6.12 -10.86
CA LEU A 288 -11.24 7.30 -10.00
C LEU A 288 -10.22 7.07 -8.87
N GLY A 289 -10.31 5.94 -8.17
CA GLY A 289 -9.38 5.58 -7.10
C GLY A 289 -7.92 5.51 -7.53
N GLY A 290 -7.66 4.95 -8.71
CA GLY A 290 -6.32 4.87 -9.29
C GLY A 290 -5.82 6.15 -9.96
N ALA A 291 -6.65 7.19 -10.10
CA ALA A 291 -6.31 8.38 -10.90
C ALA A 291 -5.10 9.14 -10.35
N TYR A 292 -4.96 9.26 -9.04
CA TYR A 292 -3.79 9.92 -8.44
C TYR A 292 -2.48 9.19 -8.73
N GLY A 293 -2.48 7.85 -8.63
CA GLY A 293 -1.30 7.04 -8.97
C GLY A 293 -0.92 7.15 -10.44
N ARG A 294 -1.91 7.19 -11.34
CA ARG A 294 -1.69 7.45 -12.78
C ARG A 294 -1.13 8.85 -13.02
N PHE A 295 -1.64 9.86 -12.32
CA PHE A 295 -1.19 11.24 -12.43
C PHE A 295 0.25 11.45 -11.93
N LEU A 296 0.63 10.75 -10.86
CA LEU A 296 2.02 10.72 -10.37
C LEU A 296 2.98 10.16 -11.42
N SER A 297 2.59 9.05 -12.05
CA SER A 297 3.43 8.25 -12.96
C SER A 297 3.23 8.55 -14.45
N ASN A 298 2.39 9.53 -14.78
CA ASN A 298 2.02 9.92 -16.15
C ASN A 298 1.43 8.78 -17.00
N VAL A 299 0.73 7.83 -16.36
CA VAL A 299 0.04 6.72 -17.01
C VAL A 299 -1.29 7.22 -17.57
N GLN A 300 -1.58 6.91 -18.83
CA GLN A 300 -2.74 7.47 -19.54
C GLN A 300 -4.03 6.74 -19.19
N GLU A 301 -3.99 5.41 -19.16
CA GLU A 301 -5.17 4.57 -18.99
C GLU A 301 -5.10 3.74 -17.71
N ALA A 302 -6.27 3.43 -17.15
CA ALA A 302 -6.33 2.41 -16.12
C ALA A 302 -6.04 1.04 -16.74
N ARG A 303 -5.43 0.15 -15.95
CA ARG A 303 -5.30 -1.26 -16.32
C ARG A 303 -6.69 -1.84 -16.64
N SER A 304 -6.75 -2.77 -17.59
CA SER A 304 -8.01 -3.40 -18.00
C SER A 304 -8.69 -4.11 -16.82
N GLN A 305 -9.98 -4.39 -16.97
CA GLN A 305 -10.76 -5.13 -15.98
C GLN A 305 -10.17 -6.51 -15.65
N GLU A 306 -9.70 -7.24 -16.67
CA GLU A 306 -9.03 -8.53 -16.52
C GLU A 306 -7.73 -8.41 -15.70
N LYS A 307 -6.89 -7.41 -16.00
CA LYS A 307 -5.66 -7.15 -15.24
C LYS A 307 -5.97 -6.75 -13.80
N HIS A 308 -6.99 -5.91 -13.59
CA HIS A 308 -7.44 -5.51 -12.26
C HIS A 308 -7.94 -6.70 -11.44
N GLN A 309 -8.69 -7.62 -12.06
CA GLN A 309 -9.14 -8.86 -11.41
C GLN A 309 -7.95 -9.71 -10.94
N LEU A 310 -6.92 -9.85 -11.79
CA LEU A 310 -5.69 -10.55 -11.43
C LEU A 310 -4.94 -9.84 -10.30
N ASP A 311 -4.69 -8.54 -10.43
CA ASP A 311 -3.99 -7.72 -9.42
C ASP A 311 -4.65 -7.83 -8.05
N LEU A 312 -5.98 -7.75 -8.01
CA LEU A 312 -6.74 -7.85 -6.77
C LEU A 312 -6.58 -9.24 -6.16
N THR A 313 -6.60 -10.29 -6.97
CA THR A 313 -6.42 -11.67 -6.50
C THR A 313 -5.02 -11.90 -5.96
N GLU A 314 -3.99 -11.44 -6.67
CA GLU A 314 -2.60 -11.57 -6.25
C GLU A 314 -2.30 -10.80 -4.96
N SER A 315 -2.97 -9.68 -4.71
CA SER A 315 -2.78 -8.91 -3.47
C SER A 315 -3.10 -9.71 -2.20
N TYR A 316 -3.95 -10.75 -2.28
CA TYR A 316 -4.28 -11.65 -1.17
C TYR A 316 -3.69 -13.05 -1.33
N PHE A 317 -3.52 -13.53 -2.57
CA PHE A 317 -3.17 -14.93 -2.86
C PHE A 317 -1.87 -15.10 -3.67
N SER A 318 -0.98 -14.10 -3.71
CA SER A 318 0.28 -14.13 -4.48
C SER A 318 1.13 -15.39 -4.24
N GLN A 319 1.27 -15.87 -3.00
CA GLN A 319 2.06 -17.08 -2.72
C GLN A 319 1.41 -18.35 -3.31
N VAL A 320 0.09 -18.45 -3.23
CA VAL A 320 -0.68 -19.59 -3.77
C VAL A 320 -0.60 -19.61 -5.29
N ILE A 321 -0.85 -18.46 -5.92
CA ILE A 321 -0.76 -18.27 -7.37
C ILE A 321 0.66 -18.49 -7.87
N GLY A 322 1.66 -17.94 -7.17
CA GLY A 322 3.07 -18.11 -7.50
C GLY A 322 3.53 -19.56 -7.42
N LEU A 323 3.06 -20.33 -6.42
CA LEU A 323 3.36 -21.76 -6.31
C LEU A 323 2.73 -22.55 -7.46
N PHE A 324 1.48 -22.25 -7.83
CA PHE A 324 0.81 -22.84 -8.99
C PHE A 324 1.60 -22.55 -10.28
N TYR A 325 1.92 -21.27 -10.52
CA TYR A 325 2.66 -20.82 -11.69
C TYR A 325 4.04 -21.49 -11.78
N GLY A 326 4.79 -21.52 -10.68
CA GLY A 326 6.11 -22.15 -10.62
C GLY A 326 6.08 -23.64 -10.94
N LYS A 327 5.08 -24.38 -10.40
CA LYS A 327 4.90 -25.80 -10.74
C LYS A 327 4.60 -26.01 -12.22
N LYS A 328 3.80 -25.14 -12.83
CA LYS A 328 3.35 -25.27 -14.21
C LYS A 328 4.39 -24.83 -15.25
N TYR A 329 5.06 -23.71 -15.02
CA TYR A 329 5.92 -23.05 -16.02
C TYR A 329 7.42 -23.19 -15.77
N PHE A 330 7.86 -23.37 -14.53
CA PHE A 330 9.29 -23.49 -14.20
C PHE A 330 9.73 -24.95 -14.10
N GLY A 331 8.99 -25.76 -13.35
CA GLY A 331 9.22 -27.20 -13.23
C GLY A 331 10.53 -27.61 -12.52
N GLU A 332 10.70 -28.91 -12.27
CA GLU A 332 11.86 -29.42 -11.53
C GLU A 332 13.17 -29.36 -12.33
N ALA A 333 13.11 -29.45 -13.65
CA ALA A 333 14.30 -29.32 -14.51
C ALA A 333 14.90 -27.90 -14.46
N GLY A 334 14.06 -26.86 -14.60
CA GLY A 334 14.51 -25.47 -14.47
C GLY A 334 15.07 -25.19 -13.08
N LYS A 335 14.41 -25.71 -12.05
CA LYS A 335 14.89 -25.63 -10.66
C LYS A 335 16.25 -26.30 -10.45
N ALA A 336 16.47 -27.48 -11.03
CA ALA A 336 17.74 -28.19 -10.92
C ALA A 336 18.88 -27.44 -11.60
N ASP A 337 18.64 -26.86 -12.78
CA ASP A 337 19.66 -26.09 -13.50
C ASP A 337 20.03 -24.79 -12.77
N VAL A 338 19.03 -24.04 -12.27
CA VAL A 338 19.29 -22.84 -11.46
C VAL A 338 20.05 -23.18 -10.17
N LYS A 339 19.70 -24.28 -9.50
CA LYS A 339 20.45 -24.76 -8.33
C LYS A 339 21.92 -25.01 -8.68
N ARG A 340 22.19 -25.69 -9.79
CA ARG A 340 23.55 -25.95 -10.26
C ARG A 340 24.34 -24.65 -10.48
N MET A 341 23.72 -23.63 -11.08
CA MET A 341 24.38 -22.33 -11.32
C MET A 341 24.71 -21.56 -10.03
N VAL A 342 23.94 -21.75 -8.95
CA VAL A 342 24.15 -21.05 -7.67
C VAL A 342 25.14 -21.79 -6.76
N THR A 343 25.26 -23.11 -6.91
CA THR A 343 26.17 -23.94 -6.11
C THR A 343 27.55 -24.16 -6.75
N ALA A 344 27.68 -23.92 -8.05
CA ALA A 344 28.93 -23.97 -8.79
C ALA A 344 29.69 -22.65 -8.63
#